data_AF-A0A061N7F0-F1
#
_entry.id   AF-A0A061N7F0-F1
#
_cell.length_a   1.000
_cell.length_b   1.000
_cell.length_c   1.000
_cell.angle_alpha   90.00
_cell.angle_beta   90.00
_cell.angle_gamma   90.00
#
_symmetry.space_group_name_H-M   'P 1'
#
loop_
_entity.id
_entity.type
_entity.pdbx_description
1 polymer ?
#
loop_
_entity_poly.entity_id
_entity_poly.type
_entity_poly.pdbx_seq_one_letter_code
_entity_poly.pdbx_strand_id
1 'polypeptide(L)'
;MLLGAESDHEAMTADEVITRLSQGYYVTLRDSSIRPDLETILEQLVKKGINRFDRLFMTTDGSHPFYYERGISNVLIKKAIDLGVPIIDAYHMASDNIARYYGMDHSYGNIATGRVANINLLSSKTEPTPMHVIAKGTVVSNNEEDSKLPQLPSLKLDWQLSEDDFQFASQMGMHLVNNVIAKPYRSEQDLSVDQLSQEQDECFLMMVARDGSWRLNTVVKGFAQIDGLASSYSGTGDVLLIGKCRQSMIRAFNRVKELTGGIVLVQEGEIRAEIQLPIFGSMSQKPFNQVIAEEREIIQALKKRRICV
;
A
#
# COMPACT_ATOMS: atom_id res chain seq x y z
N MET A 1 13.66 -28.37 1.17
CA MET A 1 13.07 -27.35 2.06
C MET A 1 12.02 -27.99 2.94
N LEU A 2 11.88 -27.55 4.19
CA LEU A 2 11.14 -28.31 5.23
C LEU A 2 9.61 -28.31 5.04
N LEU A 3 9.02 -27.34 4.32
CA LEU A 3 7.55 -27.20 4.15
C LEU A 3 7.11 -26.62 2.77
N GLY A 4 8.00 -26.59 1.77
CA GLY A 4 7.67 -26.17 0.40
C GLY A 4 7.59 -24.67 0.11
N ALA A 5 7.77 -23.80 1.11
CA ALA A 5 7.97 -22.36 0.88
C ALA A 5 9.43 -22.07 0.49
N GLU A 6 9.63 -21.34 -0.61
CA GLU A 6 10.95 -21.18 -1.23
C GLU A 6 11.40 -19.71 -1.41
N SER A 7 10.53 -18.75 -1.10
CA SER A 7 10.81 -17.31 -1.13
C SER A 7 10.11 -16.58 0.01
N ASP A 8 10.70 -15.48 0.45
CA ASP A 8 10.11 -14.55 1.42
C ASP A 8 10.44 -13.09 1.09
N HIS A 9 9.54 -12.17 1.45
CA HIS A 9 9.68 -10.73 1.23
C HIS A 9 9.63 -9.89 2.52
N GLU A 10 9.60 -10.54 3.69
CA GLU A 10 9.43 -9.85 4.98
C GLU A 10 10.74 -9.42 5.67
N ALA A 11 11.89 -9.63 5.02
CA ALA A 11 13.17 -9.17 5.56
C ALA A 11 13.19 -7.63 5.73
N MET A 12 13.58 -7.15 6.91
CA MET A 12 13.76 -5.71 7.20
C MET A 12 15.23 -5.29 7.25
N THR A 13 16.14 -6.26 7.37
CA THR A 13 17.58 -6.01 7.59
C THR A 13 18.42 -6.91 6.69
N ALA A 14 19.69 -6.54 6.46
CA ALA A 14 20.59 -7.40 5.69
C ALA A 14 20.86 -8.75 6.37
N ASP A 15 20.91 -8.81 7.70
CA ASP A 15 21.16 -10.06 8.44
C ASP A 15 19.99 -11.05 8.28
N GLU A 16 18.78 -10.52 8.20
CA GLU A 16 17.57 -11.27 7.87
C GLU A 16 17.58 -11.82 6.44
N VAL A 17 18.11 -11.05 5.47
CA VAL A 17 18.32 -11.52 4.09
C VAL A 17 19.38 -12.63 4.07
N ILE A 18 20.51 -12.43 4.72
CA ILE A 18 21.61 -13.41 4.78
C ILE A 18 21.13 -14.72 5.40
N THR A 19 20.34 -14.64 6.47
CA THR A 19 19.77 -15.82 7.13
C THR A 19 18.90 -16.61 6.15
N ARG A 20 17.99 -15.96 5.42
CA ARG A 20 17.14 -16.62 4.41
C ARG A 20 17.97 -17.25 3.28
N LEU A 21 18.95 -16.51 2.74
CA LEU A 21 19.86 -17.03 1.72
C LEU A 21 20.61 -18.27 2.21
N SER A 22 21.07 -18.27 3.47
CA SER A 22 21.77 -19.41 4.08
C SER A 22 20.89 -20.66 4.21
N GLN A 23 19.56 -20.47 4.33
CA GLN A 23 18.57 -21.54 4.34
C GLN A 23 18.15 -21.99 2.94
N GLY A 24 18.73 -21.40 1.89
CA GLY A 24 18.44 -21.73 0.50
C GLY A 24 17.19 -21.06 -0.07
N TYR A 25 16.65 -20.02 0.58
CA TYR A 25 15.52 -19.25 0.08
C TYR A 25 15.96 -18.32 -1.06
N TYR A 26 15.01 -17.97 -1.92
CA TYR A 26 15.03 -16.69 -2.63
C TYR A 26 14.53 -15.59 -1.69
N VAL A 27 15.04 -14.37 -1.86
CA VAL A 27 14.65 -13.25 -1.00
C VAL A 27 14.20 -12.08 -1.86
N THR A 28 12.97 -11.66 -1.65
CA THR A 28 12.38 -10.53 -2.37
C THR A 28 12.59 -9.28 -1.51
N LEU A 29 13.33 -8.31 -2.01
CA LEU A 29 13.59 -7.07 -1.30
C LEU A 29 12.43 -6.09 -1.53
N ARG A 30 11.75 -5.71 -0.45
CA ARG A 30 10.59 -4.82 -0.51
C ARG A 30 10.98 -3.35 -0.39
N ASP A 31 10.46 -2.53 -1.29
CA ASP A 31 10.42 -1.08 -1.20
C ASP A 31 8.97 -0.63 -1.32
N SER A 32 8.22 -0.63 -0.21
CA SER A 32 6.80 -0.27 -0.23
C SER A 32 6.48 1.01 0.55
N SER A 33 5.26 1.51 0.36
CA SER A 33 4.76 2.70 1.06
C SER A 33 4.83 2.61 2.59
N ILE A 34 4.62 1.42 3.14
CA ILE A 34 4.64 1.15 4.57
C ILE A 34 6.04 0.73 5.03
N ARG A 35 6.79 0.04 4.17
CA ARG A 35 8.07 -0.61 4.45
C ARG A 35 9.07 -0.31 3.32
N PRO A 36 9.65 0.90 3.26
CA PRO A 36 10.63 1.29 2.25
C PRO A 36 12.04 0.79 2.61
N ASP A 37 12.19 -0.52 2.86
CA ASP A 37 13.39 -1.07 3.50
C ASP A 37 14.56 -1.32 2.53
N LEU A 38 14.28 -1.36 1.21
CA LEU A 38 15.24 -1.72 0.17
C LEU A 38 16.57 -0.98 0.29
N GLU A 39 16.53 0.32 0.56
CA GLU A 39 17.74 1.16 0.69
C GLU A 39 18.60 0.71 1.86
N THR A 40 17.99 0.55 3.04
CA THR A 40 18.69 0.08 4.24
C THR A 40 19.28 -1.32 4.04
N ILE A 41 18.52 -2.21 3.42
CA ILE A 41 18.95 -3.59 3.18
C ILE A 41 20.13 -3.63 2.19
N LEU A 42 20.01 -2.98 1.03
CA LEU A 42 21.05 -3.01 0.00
C LEU A 42 22.34 -2.34 0.48
N GLU A 43 22.25 -1.19 1.15
CA GLU A 43 23.42 -0.55 1.74
C GLU A 43 24.19 -1.49 2.67
N GLN A 44 23.46 -2.18 3.57
CA GLN A 44 24.08 -3.07 4.53
C GLN A 44 24.65 -4.33 3.86
N LEU A 45 23.97 -4.89 2.86
CA LEU A 45 24.48 -6.03 2.09
C LEU A 45 25.78 -5.68 1.37
N VAL A 46 25.81 -4.54 0.68
CA VAL A 46 27.00 -4.05 -0.03
C VAL A 46 28.14 -3.76 0.95
N LYS A 47 27.87 -3.07 2.08
CA LYS A 47 28.86 -2.81 3.15
C LYS A 47 29.44 -4.09 3.75
N LYS A 48 28.63 -5.16 3.87
CA LYS A 48 29.07 -6.48 4.35
C LYS A 48 29.79 -7.31 3.27
N GLY A 49 29.93 -6.80 2.05
CA GLY A 49 30.57 -7.50 0.93
C GLY A 49 29.75 -8.67 0.39
N ILE A 50 28.44 -8.70 0.64
CA ILE A 50 27.56 -9.73 0.07
C ILE A 50 27.33 -9.42 -1.41
N ASN A 51 27.83 -10.29 -2.27
CA ASN A 51 27.74 -10.16 -3.74
C ASN A 51 26.86 -11.24 -4.38
N ARG A 52 25.96 -11.86 -3.59
CA ARG A 52 25.07 -12.93 -4.05
C ARG A 52 23.67 -12.38 -4.39
N PHE A 53 23.54 -11.80 -5.58
CA PHE A 53 22.29 -11.20 -6.06
C PHE A 53 21.40 -12.15 -6.89
N ASP A 54 21.91 -13.32 -7.30
CA ASP A 54 21.23 -14.29 -8.18
C ASP A 54 19.96 -14.91 -7.58
N ARG A 55 19.76 -14.76 -6.27
CA ARG A 55 18.57 -15.22 -5.53
C ARG A 55 17.77 -14.08 -4.91
N LEU A 56 18.05 -12.85 -5.32
CA LEU A 56 17.34 -11.67 -4.86
C LEU A 56 16.36 -11.18 -5.93
N PHE A 57 15.19 -10.71 -5.48
CA PHE A 57 14.23 -9.98 -6.30
C PHE A 57 13.99 -8.59 -5.71
N MET A 58 13.31 -7.71 -6.44
CA MET A 58 12.80 -6.45 -5.90
C MET A 58 11.29 -6.34 -6.12
N THR A 59 10.56 -5.85 -5.12
CA THR A 59 9.10 -5.66 -5.20
C THR A 59 8.65 -4.39 -4.47
N THR A 60 7.54 -3.82 -4.91
CA THR A 60 6.80 -2.79 -4.17
C THR A 60 5.66 -3.37 -3.33
N ASP A 61 5.50 -4.70 -3.35
CA ASP A 61 4.41 -5.43 -2.70
C ASP A 61 3.05 -4.87 -3.17
N GLY A 62 2.15 -4.50 -2.27
CA GLY A 62 0.90 -3.80 -2.57
C GLY A 62 0.91 -2.32 -2.18
N SER A 63 1.90 -1.53 -2.61
CA SER A 63 1.96 -0.10 -2.27
C SER A 63 0.75 0.70 -2.75
N HIS A 64 0.42 1.76 -2.03
CA HIS A 64 -0.70 2.62 -2.37
C HIS A 64 -0.38 3.58 -3.53
N PRO A 65 -1.35 4.05 -4.33
CA PRO A 65 -1.15 4.78 -5.59
C PRO A 65 -0.09 5.90 -5.56
N PHE A 66 -0.17 6.85 -4.63
CA PHE A 66 0.72 7.99 -4.44
C PHE A 66 2.19 7.57 -4.31
N TYR A 67 2.48 6.40 -3.76
CA TYR A 67 3.84 5.88 -3.68
C TYR A 67 4.49 5.68 -5.06
N TYR A 68 3.68 5.36 -6.07
CA TYR A 68 4.12 5.15 -7.44
C TYR A 68 4.27 6.44 -8.26
N GLU A 69 4.04 7.63 -7.68
CA GLU A 69 4.29 8.90 -8.38
C GLU A 69 5.73 8.98 -8.91
N ARG A 70 6.70 8.45 -8.16
CA ARG A 70 8.12 8.45 -8.53
C ARG A 70 8.48 7.40 -9.60
N GLY A 71 7.59 6.45 -9.87
CA GLY A 71 7.82 5.27 -10.70
C GLY A 71 7.64 3.96 -9.93
N ILE A 72 7.88 2.84 -10.63
CA ILE A 72 7.63 1.48 -10.17
C ILE A 72 8.98 0.75 -10.10
N SER A 73 9.20 -0.29 -10.92
CA SER A 73 10.41 -1.10 -10.91
C SER A 73 11.65 -0.34 -11.38
N ASN A 74 11.48 0.68 -12.24
CA ASN A 74 12.59 1.55 -12.68
C ASN A 74 13.25 2.25 -11.48
N VAL A 75 12.46 2.68 -10.48
CA VAL A 75 12.99 3.31 -9.27
C VAL A 75 13.77 2.31 -8.43
N LEU A 76 13.30 1.07 -8.31
CA LEU A 76 13.99 0.03 -7.55
C LEU A 76 15.36 -0.30 -8.15
N ILE A 77 15.41 -0.45 -9.49
CA ILE A 77 16.65 -0.67 -10.22
C ILE A 77 17.60 0.52 -10.04
N LYS A 78 17.09 1.76 -10.13
CA LYS A 78 17.91 2.96 -9.96
C LYS A 78 18.52 3.02 -8.56
N LYS A 79 17.72 2.79 -7.52
CA LYS A 79 18.18 2.68 -6.14
C LYS A 79 19.27 1.63 -5.99
N ALA A 80 19.08 0.44 -6.54
CA ALA A 80 20.07 -0.62 -6.46
C ALA A 80 21.42 -0.22 -7.09
N ILE A 81 21.38 0.38 -8.28
CA ILE A 81 22.59 0.89 -8.97
C ILE A 81 23.28 1.96 -8.13
N ASP A 82 22.52 2.93 -7.60
CA ASP A 82 23.07 4.05 -6.82
C ASP A 82 23.70 3.60 -5.50
N LEU A 83 23.20 2.50 -4.92
CA LEU A 83 23.71 1.89 -3.70
C LEU A 83 24.89 0.93 -3.94
N GLY A 84 25.39 0.83 -5.18
CA GLY A 84 26.58 0.07 -5.52
C GLY A 84 26.35 -1.39 -5.88
N VAL A 85 25.10 -1.81 -6.12
CA VAL A 85 24.82 -3.12 -6.72
C VAL A 85 25.36 -3.12 -8.16
N PRO A 86 26.07 -4.18 -8.61
CA PRO A 86 26.49 -4.27 -10.00
C PRO A 86 25.31 -4.11 -10.96
N ILE A 87 25.50 -3.30 -12.01
CA ILE A 87 24.40 -2.88 -12.90
C ILE A 87 23.61 -4.08 -13.45
N ILE A 88 24.31 -5.13 -13.89
CA ILE A 88 23.69 -6.34 -14.45
C ILE A 88 22.82 -7.04 -13.40
N ASP A 89 23.33 -7.17 -12.16
CA ASP A 89 22.58 -7.79 -11.05
C ASP A 89 21.34 -6.97 -10.68
N ALA A 90 21.43 -5.63 -10.71
CA ALA A 90 20.28 -4.76 -10.46
C ALA A 90 19.14 -5.02 -11.46
N TYR A 91 19.44 -5.19 -12.75
CA TYR A 91 18.43 -5.58 -13.74
C TYR A 91 17.96 -7.01 -13.55
N HIS A 92 18.86 -7.97 -13.29
CA HIS A 92 18.49 -9.37 -13.08
C HIS A 92 17.50 -9.55 -11.91
N MET A 93 17.66 -8.79 -10.81
CA MET A 93 16.71 -8.79 -9.69
C MET A 93 15.30 -8.33 -10.06
N ALA A 94 15.13 -7.64 -11.20
CA ALA A 94 13.84 -7.17 -11.73
C ALA A 94 13.40 -7.93 -12.99
N SER A 95 14.16 -8.92 -13.47
CA SER A 95 13.85 -9.66 -14.70
C SER A 95 14.21 -11.14 -14.61
N ASP A 96 15.47 -11.49 -14.89
CA ASP A 96 15.93 -12.86 -15.12
C ASP A 96 15.88 -13.72 -13.86
N ASN A 97 16.21 -13.17 -12.69
CA ASN A 97 16.10 -13.90 -11.42
C ASN A 97 14.66 -14.35 -11.16
N ILE A 98 13.69 -13.47 -11.46
CA ILE A 98 12.26 -13.74 -11.28
C ILE A 98 11.83 -14.84 -12.26
N ALA A 99 12.22 -14.73 -13.53
CA ALA A 99 11.88 -15.74 -14.53
C ALA A 99 12.48 -17.11 -14.17
N ARG A 100 13.73 -17.17 -13.72
CA ARG A 100 14.37 -18.42 -13.27
C ARG A 100 13.67 -19.03 -12.07
N TYR A 101 13.28 -18.22 -11.09
CA TYR A 101 12.57 -18.69 -9.90
C TYR A 101 11.24 -19.37 -10.23
N TYR A 102 10.46 -18.76 -11.14
CA TYR A 102 9.18 -19.33 -11.58
C TYR A 102 9.31 -20.38 -12.70
N GLY A 103 10.53 -20.74 -13.14
CA GLY A 103 10.75 -21.68 -14.25
C GLY A 103 10.25 -21.15 -15.61
N MET A 104 10.21 -19.83 -15.77
CA MET A 104 9.70 -19.12 -16.94
C MET A 104 10.80 -18.49 -17.81
N ASP A 105 12.07 -18.72 -17.50
CA ASP A 105 13.26 -18.20 -18.18
C ASP A 105 13.41 -18.68 -19.64
N HIS A 106 12.75 -19.78 -19.99
CA HIS A 106 12.60 -20.23 -21.37
C HIS A 106 11.73 -19.28 -22.23
N SER A 107 10.90 -18.44 -21.60
CA SER A 107 9.96 -17.53 -22.26
C SER A 107 10.15 -16.04 -21.91
N TYR A 108 10.57 -15.72 -20.67
CA TYR A 108 10.59 -14.37 -20.11
C TYR A 108 11.91 -14.05 -19.39
N GLY A 109 12.11 -12.79 -19.02
CA GLY A 109 13.21 -12.34 -18.14
C GLY A 109 14.55 -12.09 -18.83
N ASN A 110 14.80 -12.68 -20.00
CA ASN A 110 16.03 -12.51 -20.78
C ASN A 110 15.76 -12.21 -22.28
N ILE A 111 16.77 -11.65 -22.95
CA ILE A 111 16.75 -11.36 -24.38
C ILE A 111 17.49 -12.47 -25.12
N ALA A 112 16.74 -13.35 -25.79
CA ALA A 112 17.27 -14.43 -26.61
C ALA A 112 16.26 -14.88 -27.67
N THR A 113 16.72 -15.59 -28.70
CA THR A 113 15.85 -16.16 -29.74
C THR A 113 14.80 -17.10 -29.13
N GLY A 114 13.54 -16.96 -29.54
CA GLY A 114 12.42 -17.80 -29.06
C GLY A 114 11.78 -17.34 -27.75
N ARG A 115 12.17 -16.18 -27.20
CA ARG A 115 11.57 -15.58 -25.98
C ARG A 115 10.52 -14.55 -26.38
N VAL A 116 9.62 -14.24 -25.45
CA VAL A 116 8.63 -13.16 -25.62
C VAL A 116 9.36 -11.82 -25.65
N ALA A 117 9.13 -11.03 -26.70
CA ALA A 117 9.75 -9.73 -26.89
C ALA A 117 9.12 -8.65 -25.98
N ASN A 118 9.38 -8.75 -24.68
CA ASN A 118 9.16 -7.71 -23.68
C ASN A 118 10.49 -6.98 -23.44
N ILE A 119 10.69 -5.84 -24.09
CA ILE A 119 11.99 -5.15 -24.18
C ILE A 119 11.83 -3.68 -23.79
N ASN A 120 12.68 -3.21 -22.89
CA ASN A 120 12.81 -1.80 -22.54
C ASN A 120 14.05 -1.22 -23.24
N LEU A 121 13.87 -0.15 -24.02
CA LEU A 121 14.96 0.61 -24.61
C LEU A 121 15.31 1.78 -23.68
N LEU A 122 16.52 1.76 -23.15
CA LEU A 122 16.99 2.73 -22.14
C LEU A 122 17.89 3.79 -22.79
N SER A 123 17.95 4.99 -22.20
CA SER A 123 18.88 6.04 -22.63
C SER A 123 20.33 5.71 -22.27
N SER A 124 20.54 4.99 -21.16
CA SER A 124 21.84 4.48 -20.74
C SER A 124 21.66 3.29 -19.78
N LYS A 125 22.73 2.53 -19.54
CA LYS A 125 22.70 1.39 -18.59
C LYS A 125 22.42 1.79 -17.14
N THR A 126 22.66 3.05 -16.77
CA THR A 126 22.41 3.59 -15.42
C THR A 126 21.06 4.28 -15.28
N GLU A 127 20.30 4.43 -16.37
CA GLU A 127 18.98 5.07 -16.37
C GLU A 127 17.90 4.03 -16.75
N PRO A 128 17.27 3.37 -15.75
CA PRO A 128 16.35 2.26 -15.97
C PRO A 128 14.95 2.68 -16.41
N THR A 129 14.66 3.99 -16.49
CA THR A 129 13.40 4.48 -17.04
C THR A 129 13.43 4.33 -18.58
N PRO A 130 12.51 3.56 -19.18
CA PRO A 130 12.55 3.29 -20.62
C PRO A 130 12.17 4.52 -21.44
N MET A 131 12.90 4.75 -22.54
CA MET A 131 12.50 5.67 -23.61
C MET A 131 11.42 5.05 -24.50
N HIS A 132 11.50 3.73 -24.72
CA HIS A 132 10.50 2.96 -25.44
C HIS A 132 10.30 1.59 -24.79
N VAL A 133 9.08 1.07 -24.88
CA VAL A 133 8.71 -0.25 -24.40
C VAL A 133 8.17 -1.07 -25.57
N ILE A 134 8.66 -2.29 -25.72
CA ILE A 134 8.11 -3.30 -26.62
C ILE A 134 7.44 -4.34 -25.73
N ALA A 135 6.14 -4.59 -25.93
CA ALA A 135 5.40 -5.63 -25.23
C ALA A 135 4.91 -6.67 -26.24
N LYS A 136 5.29 -7.93 -26.03
CA LYS A 136 4.96 -9.05 -26.92
C LYS A 136 5.29 -8.78 -28.40
N GLY A 137 6.39 -8.07 -28.66
CA GLY A 137 6.86 -7.73 -30.01
C GLY A 137 6.26 -6.46 -30.61
N THR A 138 5.32 -5.79 -29.93
CA THR A 138 4.72 -4.54 -30.39
C THR A 138 5.26 -3.35 -29.60
N VAL A 139 5.66 -2.28 -30.29
CA VAL A 139 6.04 -1.02 -29.64
C VAL A 139 4.79 -0.44 -28.97
N VAL A 140 4.84 -0.29 -27.65
CA VAL A 140 3.77 0.33 -26.87
C VAL A 140 3.90 1.85 -27.02
N SER A 141 2.88 2.49 -27.58
CA SER A 141 2.77 3.94 -27.59
C SER A 141 2.06 4.42 -26.32
N ASN A 142 2.40 5.61 -25.83
CA ASN A 142 1.71 6.26 -24.69
C ASN A 142 0.24 6.63 -24.96
N ASN A 143 -0.30 6.28 -26.13
CA ASN A 143 -1.71 6.45 -26.39
C ASN A 143 -2.45 5.48 -25.48
N GLU A 144 -3.19 6.04 -24.53
CA GLU A 144 -4.14 5.36 -23.67
C GLU A 144 -5.14 4.60 -24.55
N GLU A 145 -4.81 3.38 -24.97
CA GLU A 145 -5.83 2.47 -25.45
C GLU A 145 -6.70 2.16 -24.23
N ASP A 146 -7.91 2.74 -24.25
CA ASP A 146 -9.07 2.37 -23.46
C ASP A 146 -9.34 0.87 -23.59
N SER A 147 -8.52 0.06 -22.92
CA SER A 147 -8.89 -1.31 -22.63
C SER A 147 -10.13 -1.20 -21.74
N LYS A 148 -11.30 -1.35 -22.36
CA LYS A 148 -12.58 -1.34 -21.66
C LYS A 148 -12.49 -2.40 -20.57
N LEU A 149 -12.33 -1.94 -19.32
CA LEU A 149 -12.38 -2.83 -18.17
C LEU A 149 -13.75 -3.53 -18.20
N PRO A 150 -13.79 -4.85 -17.92
CA PRO A 150 -15.07 -5.53 -17.76
C PRO A 150 -15.90 -4.79 -16.71
N GLN A 151 -17.23 -4.76 -16.88
CA GLN A 151 -18.11 -4.23 -15.84
C GLN A 151 -18.03 -5.13 -14.62
N LEU A 152 -17.30 -4.67 -13.61
CA LEU A 152 -17.17 -5.33 -12.32
C LEU A 152 -18.21 -4.75 -11.35
N PRO A 153 -18.71 -5.56 -10.39
CA PRO A 153 -19.77 -5.14 -9.49
C PRO A 153 -19.29 -4.05 -8.53
N SER A 154 -20.23 -3.20 -8.13
CA SER A 154 -20.00 -2.16 -7.13
C SER A 154 -20.35 -2.59 -5.72
N LEU A 155 -19.78 -1.89 -4.73
CA LEU A 155 -20.14 -2.12 -3.34
C LEU A 155 -21.50 -1.49 -3.06
N LYS A 156 -22.40 -2.28 -2.50
CA LYS A 156 -23.73 -1.84 -2.05
C LYS A 156 -23.84 -2.03 -0.54
N LEU A 157 -24.07 -0.93 0.17
CA LEU A 157 -24.24 -0.90 1.62
C LEU A 157 -25.70 -0.55 1.94
N ASP A 158 -26.55 -1.57 2.08
CA ASP A 158 -28.02 -1.43 2.21
C ASP A 158 -28.50 -1.14 3.64
N TRP A 159 -27.61 -0.73 4.54
CA TRP A 159 -27.88 -0.43 5.94
C TRP A 159 -27.36 0.96 6.30
N GLN A 160 -27.84 1.53 7.42
CA GLN A 160 -27.46 2.88 7.85
C GLN A 160 -26.73 2.83 9.19
N LEU A 161 -25.91 3.86 9.45
CA LEU A 161 -25.39 4.15 10.78
C LEU A 161 -26.22 5.25 11.44
N SER A 162 -26.52 5.06 12.72
CA SER A 162 -27.02 6.10 13.62
C SER A 162 -26.03 6.38 14.75
N GLU A 163 -26.30 7.39 15.57
CA GLU A 163 -25.51 7.67 16.77
C GLU A 163 -25.53 6.50 17.76
N ASP A 164 -26.66 5.77 17.84
CA ASP A 164 -26.81 4.60 18.71
C ASP A 164 -25.84 3.46 18.36
N ASP A 165 -25.29 3.44 17.15
CA ASP A 165 -24.29 2.46 16.73
C ASP A 165 -22.91 2.71 17.36
N PHE A 166 -22.66 3.89 17.95
CA PHE A 166 -21.38 4.29 18.55
C PHE A 166 -21.30 3.93 20.05
N GLN A 167 -21.72 2.72 20.40
CA GLN A 167 -21.62 2.21 21.77
C GLN A 167 -20.25 1.54 22.03
N PHE A 168 -19.50 2.07 22.99
CA PHE A 168 -18.18 1.56 23.37
C PHE A 168 -18.29 0.68 24.63
N ALA A 169 -18.20 -0.63 24.47
CA ALA A 169 -18.33 -1.60 25.57
C ALA A 169 -17.07 -1.69 26.46
N SER A 170 -15.95 -1.11 26.03
CA SER A 170 -14.66 -1.20 26.71
C SER A 170 -13.82 0.05 26.46
N GLN A 171 -12.98 0.39 27.44
CA GLN A 171 -11.92 1.40 27.31
C GLN A 171 -10.66 0.84 26.62
N MET A 172 -10.63 -0.46 26.30
CA MET A 172 -9.53 -1.04 25.55
C MET A 172 -9.55 -0.55 24.11
N GLY A 173 -8.39 -0.13 23.65
CA GLY A 173 -8.11 0.31 22.29
C GLY A 173 -6.71 -0.07 21.82
N MET A 174 -6.26 0.64 20.80
CA MET A 174 -5.03 0.34 20.09
C MET A 174 -4.14 1.58 20.00
N HIS A 175 -2.86 1.44 20.32
CA HIS A 175 -1.86 2.46 20.09
C HIS A 175 -1.00 2.08 18.88
N LEU A 176 -1.11 2.88 17.82
CA LEU A 176 -0.26 2.81 16.63
C LEU A 176 1.09 3.45 16.96
N VAL A 177 2.08 2.61 17.26
CA VAL A 177 3.47 3.08 17.50
C VAL A 177 4.10 3.55 16.19
N ASN A 178 3.76 2.87 15.09
CA ASN A 178 4.06 3.28 13.74
C ASN A 178 3.06 2.61 12.78
N ASN A 179 3.27 2.73 11.47
CA ASN A 179 2.35 2.20 10.46
C ASN A 179 2.21 0.66 10.45
N VAL A 180 3.09 -0.10 11.13
CA VAL A 180 3.07 -1.58 11.19
C VAL A 180 2.97 -2.15 12.61
N ILE A 181 3.27 -1.36 13.63
CA ILE A 181 3.25 -1.81 15.04
C ILE A 181 2.06 -1.18 15.75
N ALA A 182 1.14 -2.04 16.15
CA ALA A 182 0.04 -1.74 17.06
C ALA A 182 0.26 -2.43 18.41
N LYS A 183 -0.07 -1.73 19.50
CA LYS A 183 -0.06 -2.29 20.86
C LYS A 183 -1.42 -2.10 21.52
N PRO A 184 -1.84 -3.02 22.41
CA PRO A 184 -2.98 -2.77 23.27
C PRO A 184 -2.79 -1.49 24.08
N TYR A 185 -3.86 -0.72 24.20
CA TYR A 185 -3.89 0.55 24.91
C TYR A 185 -5.18 0.63 25.72
N ARG A 186 -5.16 1.28 26.88
CA ARG A 186 -6.37 1.56 27.67
C ARG A 186 -6.57 3.06 27.68
N SER A 187 -7.69 3.52 27.14
CA SER A 187 -8.06 4.93 27.17
C SER A 187 -8.57 5.33 28.54
N GLU A 188 -8.21 6.53 28.95
CA GLU A 188 -8.68 7.20 30.16
C GLU A 188 -9.82 8.18 29.86
N GLN A 189 -10.22 8.29 28.58
CA GLN A 189 -11.24 9.23 28.14
C GLN A 189 -12.66 8.72 28.43
N ASP A 190 -13.58 9.67 28.54
CA ASP A 190 -15.00 9.39 28.47
C ASP A 190 -15.37 9.13 26.99
N LEU A 191 -15.73 7.88 26.68
CA LEU A 191 -16.11 7.47 25.33
C LEU A 191 -17.61 7.63 25.05
N SER A 192 -18.39 8.10 26.03
CA SER A 192 -19.83 8.33 25.88
C SER A 192 -20.15 9.63 25.12
N VAL A 193 -19.21 10.57 25.08
CA VAL A 193 -19.33 11.87 24.40
C VAL A 193 -19.38 11.73 22.87
N ASP A 194 -20.02 12.71 22.21
CA ASP A 194 -20.11 12.74 20.74
C ASP A 194 -18.83 13.21 20.06
N GLN A 195 -18.00 13.94 20.80
CA GLN A 195 -16.75 14.50 20.31
C GLN A 195 -15.62 14.35 21.33
N LEU A 196 -14.52 13.71 20.93
CA LEU A 196 -13.29 13.63 21.71
C LEU A 196 -12.54 14.97 21.69
N SER A 197 -11.83 15.28 22.77
CA SER A 197 -10.99 16.49 22.87
C SER A 197 -9.95 16.55 21.76
N GLN A 198 -9.77 17.71 21.13
CA GLN A 198 -8.75 17.95 20.10
C GLN A 198 -7.32 17.96 20.67
N GLU A 199 -7.15 18.12 21.97
CA GLU A 199 -5.83 18.11 22.61
C GLU A 199 -5.26 16.70 22.80
N GLN A 200 -6.12 15.68 22.73
CA GLN A 200 -5.77 14.29 23.02
C GLN A 200 -5.39 13.53 21.74
N ASP A 201 -4.44 12.62 21.82
CA ASP A 201 -4.01 11.81 20.68
C ASP A 201 -4.90 10.57 20.43
N GLU A 202 -6.22 10.69 20.60
CA GLU A 202 -7.16 9.57 20.45
C GLU A 202 -8.25 9.90 19.44
N CYS A 203 -8.61 8.91 18.63
CA CYS A 203 -9.79 8.90 17.79
C CYS A 203 -10.68 7.71 18.16
N PHE A 204 -11.98 7.85 17.97
CA PHE A 204 -12.86 6.70 17.81
C PHE A 204 -12.43 5.88 16.60
N LEU A 205 -12.54 4.57 16.72
CA LEU A 205 -12.31 3.59 15.67
C LEU A 205 -13.52 2.65 15.66
N MET A 206 -14.20 2.61 14.52
CA MET A 206 -15.31 1.69 14.28
C MET A 206 -14.98 0.84 13.05
N MET A 207 -15.27 -0.46 13.13
CA MET A 207 -15.19 -1.37 11.99
C MET A 207 -16.53 -2.08 11.86
N VAL A 208 -17.10 -2.08 10.66
CA VAL A 208 -18.45 -2.62 10.40
C VAL A 208 -18.41 -3.53 9.18
N ALA A 209 -19.02 -4.70 9.32
CA ALA A 209 -19.19 -5.67 8.25
C ALA A 209 -19.78 -5.01 6.99
N ARG A 210 -19.37 -5.43 5.79
CA ARG A 210 -20.00 -4.95 4.54
C ARG A 210 -21.52 -5.13 4.52
N ASP A 211 -22.02 -6.22 5.09
CA ASP A 211 -23.44 -6.53 5.18
C ASP A 211 -24.13 -5.95 6.43
N GLY A 212 -23.38 -5.26 7.30
CA GLY A 212 -23.88 -4.69 8.55
C GLY A 212 -24.12 -5.70 9.68
N SER A 213 -23.77 -6.97 9.48
CA SER A 213 -24.04 -8.08 10.42
C SER A 213 -23.29 -7.96 11.74
N TRP A 214 -22.13 -7.31 11.73
CA TRP A 214 -21.32 -7.09 12.92
C TRP A 214 -20.67 -5.71 12.90
N ARG A 215 -20.34 -5.22 14.09
CA ARG A 215 -19.58 -4.00 14.30
C ARG A 215 -18.68 -4.12 15.53
N LEU A 216 -17.59 -3.39 15.52
CA LEU A 216 -16.66 -3.23 16.62
C LEU A 216 -16.36 -1.76 16.82
N ASN A 217 -16.48 -1.29 18.05
CA ASN A 217 -16.21 0.09 18.45
C ASN A 217 -15.09 0.10 19.49
N THR A 218 -14.06 0.88 19.23
CA THR A 218 -12.89 1.02 20.09
C THR A 218 -12.22 2.38 19.86
N VAL A 219 -11.05 2.60 20.46
CA VAL A 219 -10.27 3.82 20.26
C VAL A 219 -8.91 3.50 19.67
N VAL A 220 -8.39 4.45 18.89
CA VAL A 220 -7.05 4.39 18.32
C VAL A 220 -6.24 5.62 18.71
N LYS A 221 -5.02 5.37 19.20
CA LYS A 221 -4.02 6.39 19.52
C LYS A 221 -2.89 6.38 18.49
N GLY A 222 -2.30 7.54 18.18
CA GLY A 222 -1.16 7.66 17.26
C GLY A 222 -1.53 7.65 15.77
N PHE A 223 -2.77 8.03 15.43
CA PHE A 223 -3.23 8.07 14.03
C PHE A 223 -3.07 9.46 13.37
N ALA A 224 -4.07 10.32 13.53
CA ALA A 224 -4.15 11.70 13.04
C ALA A 224 -5.33 12.40 13.74
N GLN A 225 -5.27 13.73 13.86
CA GLN A 225 -6.30 14.58 14.46
C GLN A 225 -7.34 14.96 13.40
N ILE A 226 -8.32 14.08 13.19
CA ILE A 226 -9.35 14.27 12.15
C ILE A 226 -10.75 14.15 12.72
N ASP A 227 -11.72 14.86 12.14
CA ASP A 227 -13.10 14.80 12.62
C ASP A 227 -13.78 13.50 12.21
N GLY A 228 -13.59 13.05 10.96
CA GLY A 228 -14.09 11.76 10.49
C GLY A 228 -13.41 11.28 9.22
N LEU A 229 -13.18 9.98 9.14
CA LEU A 229 -12.71 9.24 7.97
C LEU A 229 -13.58 8.00 7.85
N ALA A 230 -13.99 7.66 6.64
CA ALA A 230 -14.57 6.36 6.33
C ALA A 230 -13.85 5.74 5.12
N SER A 231 -13.63 4.43 5.16
CA SER A 231 -12.97 3.68 4.09
C SER A 231 -13.64 2.33 3.90
N SER A 232 -14.00 1.99 2.67
CA SER A 232 -14.34 0.61 2.28
C SER A 232 -13.11 -0.19 1.82
N TYR A 233 -11.95 0.44 1.79
CA TYR A 233 -10.66 -0.19 1.54
C TYR A 233 -9.98 -0.52 2.87
N SER A 234 -10.05 -1.80 3.25
CA SER A 234 -9.44 -2.36 4.47
C SER A 234 -8.94 -3.78 4.18
N GLY A 235 -8.11 -4.32 5.08
CA GLY A 235 -7.53 -5.67 4.90
C GLY A 235 -8.55 -6.81 4.86
N THR A 236 -9.72 -6.65 5.50
CA THR A 236 -10.82 -7.63 5.44
C THR A 236 -11.85 -7.29 4.36
N GLY A 237 -11.76 -6.09 3.80
CA GLY A 237 -12.77 -5.50 2.93
C GLY A 237 -13.89 -4.78 3.68
N ASP A 238 -14.02 -4.92 5.01
CA ASP A 238 -15.06 -4.25 5.80
C ASP A 238 -14.88 -2.72 5.84
N VAL A 239 -15.91 -2.03 6.31
CA VAL A 239 -15.91 -0.57 6.39
C VAL A 239 -15.23 -0.13 7.68
N LEU A 240 -14.19 0.68 7.53
CA LEU A 240 -13.42 1.28 8.61
C LEU A 240 -13.84 2.74 8.77
N LEU A 241 -14.14 3.18 9.99
CA LEU A 241 -14.36 4.57 10.33
C LEU A 241 -13.39 4.99 11.44
N ILE A 242 -12.75 6.15 11.30
CA ILE A 242 -11.86 6.72 12.31
C ILE A 242 -12.15 8.21 12.45
N GLY A 243 -12.25 8.74 13.66
CA GLY A 243 -12.40 10.18 13.82
C GLY A 243 -12.67 10.62 15.25
N LYS A 244 -12.71 11.93 15.45
CA LYS A 244 -13.00 12.55 16.75
C LYS A 244 -14.46 12.90 16.94
N CYS A 245 -15.26 12.98 15.87
CA CYS A 245 -16.65 13.41 15.90
C CYS A 245 -17.54 12.35 15.25
N ARG A 246 -18.48 11.77 16.01
CA ARG A 246 -19.41 10.74 15.52
C ARG A 246 -20.17 11.19 14.27
N GLN A 247 -20.68 12.42 14.29
CA GLN A 247 -21.40 13.01 13.15
C GLN A 247 -20.55 13.12 11.88
N SER A 248 -19.27 13.45 12.03
CA SER A 248 -18.35 13.53 10.90
C SER A 248 -18.00 12.14 10.37
N MET A 249 -17.88 11.14 11.24
CA MET A 249 -17.71 9.74 10.84
C MET A 249 -18.94 9.20 10.09
N ILE A 250 -20.16 9.45 10.59
CA ILE A 250 -21.42 9.09 9.90
C ILE A 250 -21.51 9.81 8.54
N ARG A 251 -21.14 11.10 8.47
CA ARG A 251 -21.09 11.85 7.21
C ARG A 251 -20.13 11.24 6.21
N ALA A 252 -18.91 10.89 6.65
CA ALA A 252 -17.91 10.23 5.81
C ALA A 252 -18.44 8.87 5.30
N PHE A 253 -19.08 8.08 6.17
CA PHE A 253 -19.68 6.80 5.79
C PHE A 253 -20.79 6.95 4.75
N ASN A 254 -21.73 7.86 4.95
CA ASN A 254 -22.80 8.11 3.99
C ASN A 254 -22.24 8.52 2.62
N ARG A 255 -21.17 9.32 2.61
CA ARG A 255 -20.49 9.65 1.36
C ARG A 255 -19.82 8.43 0.71
N VAL A 256 -19.17 7.55 1.47
CA VAL A 256 -18.64 6.28 0.94
C VAL A 256 -19.75 5.45 0.29
N LYS A 257 -20.96 5.43 0.86
CA LYS A 257 -22.12 4.75 0.26
C LYS A 257 -22.53 5.38 -1.07
N GLU A 258 -22.64 6.70 -1.14
CA GLU A 258 -22.96 7.43 -2.37
C GLU A 258 -21.93 7.17 -3.48
N LEU A 259 -20.65 7.09 -3.11
CA LEU A 259 -19.55 6.77 -4.01
C LEU A 259 -19.53 5.31 -4.46
N THR A 260 -20.38 4.45 -3.87
CA THR A 260 -20.39 2.99 -4.02
C THR A 260 -19.06 2.33 -3.61
N GLY A 261 -18.46 2.89 -2.57
CA GLY A 261 -17.14 2.55 -2.06
C GLY A 261 -16.11 3.65 -2.31
N GLY A 262 -15.13 3.74 -1.42
CA GLY A 262 -14.15 4.80 -1.44
C GLY A 262 -13.47 5.04 -0.10
N ILE A 263 -12.71 6.11 -0.07
CA ILE A 263 -12.10 6.69 1.13
C ILE A 263 -12.58 8.14 1.19
N VAL A 264 -13.16 8.57 2.31
CA VAL A 264 -13.70 9.93 2.49
C VAL A 264 -13.19 10.51 3.78
N LEU A 265 -12.57 11.70 3.71
CA LEU A 265 -12.09 12.48 4.84
C LEU A 265 -12.99 13.70 5.06
N VAL A 266 -13.46 13.87 6.29
CA VAL A 266 -14.28 14.98 6.77
C VAL A 266 -13.50 15.78 7.82
N GLN A 267 -13.51 17.11 7.68
CA GLN A 267 -12.92 18.04 8.64
C GLN A 267 -13.73 19.34 8.70
N GLU A 268 -13.94 19.86 9.91
CA GLU A 268 -14.82 21.00 10.21
C GLU A 268 -16.24 20.75 9.68
N GLY A 269 -16.68 19.50 9.76
CA GLY A 269 -17.94 19.03 9.20
C GLY A 269 -17.96 18.92 7.67
N GLU A 270 -16.98 19.40 6.92
CA GLU A 270 -17.00 19.36 5.45
C GLU A 270 -16.18 18.21 4.88
N ILE A 271 -16.59 17.67 3.73
CA ILE A 271 -15.78 16.71 2.97
C ILE A 271 -14.56 17.45 2.43
N ARG A 272 -13.35 17.05 2.85
CA ARG A 272 -12.09 17.69 2.45
C ARG A 272 -11.37 16.98 1.33
N ALA A 273 -11.46 15.66 1.29
CA ALA A 273 -10.84 14.84 0.27
C ALA A 273 -11.57 13.50 0.19
N GLU A 274 -11.64 12.94 -1.02
CA GLU A 274 -12.25 11.63 -1.26
C GLU A 274 -11.60 10.92 -2.45
N ILE A 275 -11.60 9.59 -2.40
CA ILE A 275 -11.24 8.71 -3.52
C ILE A 275 -12.45 7.82 -3.79
N GLN A 276 -12.94 7.83 -5.02
CA GLN A 276 -14.01 6.94 -5.45
C GLN A 276 -13.44 5.58 -5.85
N LEU A 277 -13.93 4.51 -5.20
CA LEU A 277 -13.50 3.13 -5.42
C LEU A 277 -14.69 2.23 -5.78
N PRO A 278 -15.37 2.47 -6.91
CA PRO A 278 -16.65 1.83 -7.20
C PRO A 278 -16.51 0.35 -7.50
N ILE A 279 -15.34 -0.17 -7.85
CA ILE A 279 -15.16 -1.60 -8.16
C ILE A 279 -14.91 -2.36 -6.85
N PHE A 280 -15.85 -3.24 -6.47
CA PHE A 280 -15.84 -4.00 -5.20
C PHE A 280 -15.65 -3.16 -3.92
N GLY A 281 -15.78 -1.82 -4.01
CA GLY A 281 -15.45 -0.90 -2.92
C GLY A 281 -13.96 -0.69 -2.68
N SER A 282 -13.09 -1.07 -3.62
CA SER A 282 -11.64 -1.16 -3.41
C SER A 282 -10.77 -0.65 -4.55
N MET A 283 -11.29 -0.54 -5.77
CA MET A 283 -10.54 -0.09 -6.95
C MET A 283 -11.27 1.04 -7.68
N SER A 284 -10.51 1.95 -8.29
CA SER A 284 -11.02 3.07 -9.08
C SER A 284 -11.07 2.74 -10.57
N GLN A 285 -11.99 3.37 -11.29
CA GLN A 285 -12.00 3.41 -12.76
C GLN A 285 -11.27 4.63 -13.33
N LYS A 286 -10.85 5.57 -12.47
CA LYS A 286 -10.16 6.78 -12.90
C LYS A 286 -8.75 6.45 -13.40
N PRO A 287 -8.20 7.26 -14.31
CA PRO A 287 -6.79 7.19 -14.67
C PRO A 287 -5.87 7.21 -13.43
N PHE A 288 -4.81 6.42 -13.47
CA PHE A 288 -3.93 6.20 -12.32
C PHE A 288 -3.32 7.49 -11.75
N ASN A 289 -2.98 8.45 -12.62
CA ASN A 289 -2.48 9.78 -12.23
C ASN A 289 -3.51 10.61 -11.45
N GLN A 290 -4.81 10.47 -11.74
CA GLN A 290 -5.87 11.13 -10.98
C GLN A 290 -6.00 10.50 -9.59
N VAL A 291 -5.98 9.17 -9.50
CA VAL A 291 -6.02 8.46 -8.21
C VAL A 291 -4.80 8.81 -7.34
N ILE A 292 -3.61 8.96 -7.95
CA ILE A 292 -2.40 9.46 -7.27
C ILE A 292 -2.62 10.85 -6.68
N ALA A 293 -3.25 11.77 -7.42
CA ALA A 293 -3.51 13.12 -6.96
C ALA A 293 -4.51 13.12 -5.79
N GLU A 294 -5.61 12.38 -5.90
CA GLU A 294 -6.64 12.25 -4.86
C GLU A 294 -6.07 11.64 -3.57
N GLU A 295 -5.26 10.57 -3.69
CA GLU A 295 -4.62 9.97 -2.52
C GLU A 295 -3.60 10.92 -1.86
N ARG A 296 -2.83 11.65 -2.65
CA ARG A 296 -1.88 12.63 -2.12
C ARG A 296 -2.56 13.65 -1.22
N GLU A 297 -3.73 14.14 -1.62
CA GLU A 297 -4.50 15.09 -0.82
C GLU A 297 -4.90 14.50 0.54
N ILE A 298 -5.41 13.26 0.57
CA ILE A 298 -5.74 12.54 1.81
C ILE A 298 -4.49 12.38 2.69
N ILE A 299 -3.39 11.86 2.14
CA ILE A 299 -2.15 11.62 2.89
C ILE A 299 -1.56 12.93 3.45
N GLN A 300 -1.57 14.00 2.66
CA GLN A 300 -1.09 15.31 3.13
C GLN A 300 -2.01 15.88 4.21
N ALA A 301 -3.33 15.70 4.09
CA ALA A 301 -4.29 16.14 5.09
C ALA A 301 -4.12 15.40 6.43
N LEU A 302 -3.86 14.09 6.39
CA LEU A 302 -3.55 13.27 7.57
C LEU A 302 -2.22 13.65 8.21
N LYS A 303 -1.15 13.84 7.41
CA LYS A 303 0.18 14.22 7.92
C LYS A 303 0.19 15.58 8.63
N LYS A 304 -0.47 16.59 8.06
CA LYS A 304 -0.58 17.93 8.68
C LYS A 304 -1.27 17.91 10.04
N ARG A 305 -2.03 16.85 10.33
CA ARG A 305 -2.86 16.69 11.52
C ARG A 305 -2.32 15.62 12.46
N ARG A 306 -1.11 15.10 12.26
CA ARG A 306 -0.46 14.28 13.30
C ARG A 306 -0.04 15.18 14.45
N ILE A 307 -0.27 14.74 15.68
CA ILE A 307 0.39 15.37 16.82
C ILE A 307 1.88 15.07 16.65
N CYS A 308 2.68 16.14 16.56
CA CYS A 308 4.13 16.02 16.65
C CYS A 308 4.43 15.56 18.08
N VAL A 309 4.73 14.27 18.24
CA VAL A 309 5.27 13.70 19.49
C VAL A 309 6.79 13.77 19.44
#